data_AF-A0A924XNX1-F1
#
_entry.id   AF-A0A924XNX1-F1
#
_cell.length_a   1.000
_cell.length_b   1.000
_cell.length_c   1.000
_cell.angle_alpha   90.00
_cell.angle_beta   90.00
_cell.angle_gamma   90.00
#
_symmetry.space_group_name_H-M   'P 1'
#
loop_
_entity.id
_entity.type
_entity.pdbx_description
1 polymer ?
#
loop_
_entity_poly.entity_id
_entity_poly.type
_entity_poly.pdbx_seq_one_letter_code
_entity_poly.pdbx_strand_id
1 'polypeptide(L)'
;MLVAAIPAIMLVAVLSISLNLSYAALLFGTAPAEVQGSGLLMILVSTLVLTVVGAFASTLPVTLIAQDGALVAGLAAATAGAAAGMAAGAPGAGAATFLMALTLNSLLSGVVLLAVG
;
A
#
# COMPACT_ATOMS: atom_id res chain seq x y z
N MET A 1 -27.03 -17.37 9.33
CA MET A 1 -26.32 -16.98 8.09
C MET A 1 -24.92 -16.40 8.36
N LEU A 2 -24.74 -15.54 9.37
CA LEU A 2 -23.41 -14.98 9.73
C LEU A 2 -22.36 -16.04 10.11
N VAL A 3 -22.77 -17.09 10.86
CA VAL A 3 -21.86 -18.14 11.36
C VAL A 3 -21.20 -18.95 10.24
N ALA A 4 -21.87 -19.11 9.10
CA ALA A 4 -21.32 -19.83 7.94
C ALA A 4 -20.31 -18.99 7.13
N ALA A 5 -20.30 -17.66 7.31
CA ALA A 5 -19.37 -16.76 6.63
C ALA A 5 -18.05 -16.56 7.41
N ILE A 6 -18.01 -16.90 8.71
CA ILE A 6 -16.82 -16.76 9.56
C ILE A 6 -15.58 -17.44 8.97
N PRO A 7 -15.66 -18.69 8.45
CA PRO A 7 -14.49 -19.36 7.87
C PRO A 7 -13.96 -18.63 6.62
N ALA A 8 -14.86 -18.13 5.77
CA ALA A 8 -14.49 -17.39 4.57
C ALA A 8 -13.85 -16.03 4.90
N ILE A 9 -14.40 -15.31 5.89
CA ILE A 9 -13.85 -14.04 6.37
C ILE A 9 -12.44 -14.25 6.95
N MET A 10 -12.26 -15.30 7.76
CA MET A 10 -10.95 -15.65 8.34
C MET A 10 -9.92 -16.02 7.27
N LEU A 11 -10.31 -16.83 6.27
CA LEU A 11 -9.44 -17.21 5.17
C LEU A 11 -8.99 -15.98 4.36
N VAL A 12 -9.93 -15.10 4.03
CA VAL A 12 -9.64 -13.86 3.30
C VAL A 12 -8.75 -12.93 4.11
N ALA A 13 -8.97 -12.79 5.42
CA ALA A 13 -8.13 -11.98 6.29
C ALA A 13 -6.68 -12.50 6.31
N VAL A 14 -6.48 -13.82 6.45
CA VAL A 14 -5.14 -14.44 6.48
C VAL A 14 -4.42 -14.32 5.13
N LEU A 15 -5.13 -14.55 4.02
CA LEU A 15 -4.56 -14.37 2.67
C LEU A 15 -4.20 -12.92 2.41
N SER A 16 -5.07 -11.99 2.79
CA SER A 16 -4.83 -10.55 2.62
C SER A 16 -3.64 -10.10 3.44
N ILE A 17 -3.52 -10.53 4.70
CA ILE A 17 -2.35 -10.18 5.54
C ILE A 17 -1.06 -10.73 4.90
N SER A 18 -1.06 -11.99 4.46
CA SER A 18 0.12 -12.62 3.83
C SER A 18 0.54 -11.89 2.55
N LEU A 19 -0.42 -11.56 1.68
CA LEU A 19 -0.16 -10.84 0.43
C LEU A 19 0.36 -9.42 0.71
N ASN A 20 -0.29 -8.69 1.61
CA ASN A 20 0.13 -7.32 1.95
C ASN A 20 1.52 -7.30 2.62
N LEU A 21 1.87 -8.31 3.42
CA LEU A 21 3.24 -8.46 3.94
C LEU A 21 4.26 -8.70 2.83
N SER A 22 3.93 -9.51 1.82
CA SER A 22 4.80 -9.72 0.66
C SER A 22 4.97 -8.45 -0.19
N TYR A 23 3.90 -7.67 -0.36
CA TYR A 23 3.91 -6.38 -1.03
C TYR A 23 4.67 -5.32 -0.24
N ALA A 24 4.59 -5.36 1.08
CA ALA A 24 5.40 -4.53 1.96
C ALA A 24 6.88 -4.81 1.80
N ALA A 25 7.27 -6.08 1.73
CA ALA A 25 8.65 -6.46 1.49
C ALA A 25 9.16 -5.97 0.12
N LEU A 26 8.31 -5.96 -0.91
CA LEU A 26 8.67 -5.43 -2.23
C LEU A 26 8.80 -3.89 -2.23
N LEU A 27 7.86 -3.19 -1.60
CA LEU A 27 7.83 -1.72 -1.56
C LEU A 27 8.93 -1.14 -0.65
N PHE A 28 9.08 -1.70 0.55
CA PHE A 28 10.03 -1.23 1.54
C PHE A 28 11.38 -1.94 1.46
N GLY A 29 11.52 -3.05 0.74
CA GLY A 29 12.82 -3.69 0.52
C GLY A 29 13.84 -2.78 -0.18
N THR A 30 13.37 -1.79 -0.94
CA THR A 30 14.18 -0.74 -1.55
C THR A 30 14.30 0.54 -0.70
N ALA A 31 13.65 0.58 0.47
CA ALA A 31 13.66 1.75 1.35
C ALA A 31 14.94 1.81 2.19
N PRO A 32 15.32 2.99 2.70
CA PRO A 32 16.37 3.12 3.71
C PRO A 32 16.08 2.28 4.96
N ALA A 33 17.10 1.75 5.62
CA ALA A 33 16.99 0.84 6.75
C ALA A 33 16.09 1.35 7.89
N GLU A 34 16.08 2.68 8.10
CA GLU A 34 15.25 3.39 9.07
C GLU A 34 13.74 3.22 8.82
N VAL A 35 13.34 3.04 7.55
CA VAL A 35 11.93 2.94 7.14
C VAL A 35 11.48 1.49 6.96
N GLN A 36 12.42 0.57 6.70
CA GLN A 36 12.14 -0.86 6.49
C GLN A 36 11.37 -1.47 7.67
N GLY A 37 11.75 -1.13 8.91
CA GLY A 37 11.07 -1.62 10.11
C GLY A 37 9.66 -1.04 10.32
N SER A 38 9.46 0.23 9.99
CA SER A 38 8.16 0.92 10.13
C SER A 38 7.18 0.63 9.00
N GLY A 39 7.68 0.25 7.81
CA GLY A 39 6.88 0.06 6.60
C GLY A 39 5.84 -1.07 6.71
N LEU A 40 6.17 -2.13 7.46
CA LEU A 40 5.25 -3.25 7.71
C LEU A 40 4.00 -2.79 8.49
N LEU A 41 4.18 -1.95 9.51
CA LEU A 41 3.06 -1.40 10.29
C LEU A 41 2.20 -0.47 9.43
N MET A 42 2.81 0.36 8.60
CA MET A 42 2.08 1.28 7.72
C MET A 42 1.23 0.53 6.69
N ILE A 43 1.69 -0.59 6.14
CA ILE A 43 0.90 -1.38 5.20
C ILE A 43 -0.23 -2.13 5.89
N LEU A 44 0.00 -2.69 7.09
CA LEU A 44 -1.07 -3.30 7.88
C LEU A 44 -2.19 -2.29 8.18
N VAL A 45 -1.83 -1.07 8.58
CA VAL A 45 -2.79 0.02 8.79
C VAL A 45 -3.48 0.42 7.49
N SER A 46 -2.73 0.60 6.40
CA SER A 46 -3.30 0.96 5.09
C SER A 46 -4.27 -0.09 4.57
N THR A 47 -4.00 -1.38 4.80
CA THR A 47 -4.86 -2.50 4.38
C THR A 47 -6.21 -2.44 5.10
N LEU A 48 -6.17 -2.19 6.42
CA LEU A 48 -7.38 -2.05 7.23
C LEU A 48 -8.17 -0.80 6.83
N VAL A 49 -7.50 0.34 6.66
CA VAL A 49 -8.14 1.61 6.31
C VAL A 49 -8.77 1.55 4.92
N LEU A 50 -8.06 1.06 3.89
CA LEU A 50 -8.60 0.95 2.53
C LEU A 50 -9.79 -0.01 2.44
N THR A 51 -9.77 -1.10 3.21
CA THR A 51 -10.89 -2.05 3.26
C THR A 51 -12.13 -1.40 3.88
N VAL A 52 -11.95 -0.63 4.96
CA VAL A 52 -13.05 0.09 5.62
C VAL A 52 -13.59 1.20 4.72
N VAL A 53 -12.72 2.03 4.14
CA VAL A 53 -13.11 3.11 3.21
C VAL A 53 -13.81 2.53 1.97
N GLY A 54 -13.27 1.45 1.41
CA GLY A 54 -13.87 0.73 0.29
C GLY A 54 -15.25 0.16 0.62
N ALA A 55 -15.45 -0.36 1.83
CA ALA A 55 -16.75 -0.85 2.27
C ALA A 55 -17.80 0.26 2.38
N PHE A 56 -17.41 1.49 2.72
CA PHE A 56 -18.32 2.65 2.76
C PHE A 56 -18.56 3.29 1.39
N ALA A 57 -17.60 3.22 0.47
CA ALA A 57 -17.69 3.83 -0.85
C ALA A 57 -18.26 2.90 -1.95
N SER A 58 -18.26 1.59 -1.72
CA SER A 58 -18.71 0.59 -2.70
C SER A 58 -20.23 0.43 -2.72
N THR A 59 -20.81 0.38 -3.92
CA THR A 59 -22.19 -0.07 -4.16
C THR A 59 -22.31 -1.60 -4.27
N LEU A 60 -21.19 -2.31 -4.30
CA LEU A 60 -21.12 -3.76 -4.38
C LEU A 60 -21.02 -4.37 -2.96
N PRO A 61 -21.92 -5.29 -2.59
CA PRO A 61 -22.07 -5.75 -1.21
C PRO A 61 -20.91 -6.64 -0.72
N VAL A 62 -20.06 -7.17 -1.61
CA VAL A 62 -18.93 -8.05 -1.25
C VAL A 62 -17.79 -7.91 -2.27
N THR A 63 -17.05 -6.80 -2.24
CA THR A 63 -15.82 -6.64 -3.04
C THR A 63 -14.61 -6.48 -2.15
N LEU A 64 -13.62 -7.34 -2.37
CA LEU A 64 -12.30 -7.21 -1.75
C LEU A 64 -11.44 -6.32 -2.63
N ILE A 65 -10.90 -5.25 -2.06
CA ILE A 65 -9.88 -4.43 -2.72
C ILE A 65 -8.54 -5.14 -2.50
N ALA A 66 -8.17 -5.97 -3.47
CA ALA A 66 -6.88 -6.64 -3.50
C ALA A 66 -5.82 -5.76 -4.16
N GLN A 67 -4.58 -5.86 -3.69
CA GLN A 67 -3.43 -5.26 -4.35
C GLN A 67 -2.92 -6.23 -5.44
N ASP A 68 -2.65 -5.72 -6.65
CA ASP A 68 -1.99 -6.48 -7.72
C ASP A 68 -0.47 -6.34 -7.55
N GLY A 69 0.25 -7.47 -7.56
CA GLY A 69 1.71 -7.49 -7.42
C GLY A 69 2.44 -6.72 -8.52
N ALA A 70 1.90 -6.64 -9.74
CA ALA A 70 2.47 -5.84 -10.81
C ALA A 70 2.34 -4.33 -10.52
N LEU A 71 1.18 -3.91 -9.98
CA LEU A 71 0.94 -2.53 -9.57
C LEU A 71 1.81 -2.15 -8.37
N VAL A 72 1.99 -3.05 -7.41
CA VAL A 72 2.87 -2.83 -6.25
C VAL A 72 4.33 -2.74 -6.68
N ALA A 73 4.81 -3.62 -7.56
CA ALA A 73 6.17 -3.55 -8.08
C ALA A 73 6.41 -2.26 -8.88
N GLY A 74 5.43 -1.85 -9.70
CA GLY A 74 5.47 -0.56 -10.39
C GLY A 74 5.51 0.63 -9.43
N LEU A 75 4.69 0.60 -8.38
CA LEU A 75 4.68 1.62 -7.33
C LEU A 75 6.01 1.66 -6.57
N ALA A 76 6.60 0.51 -6.25
CA ALA A 76 7.91 0.41 -5.59
C ALA A 76 9.00 1.05 -6.46
N ALA A 77 9.03 0.72 -7.75
CA ALA A 77 9.99 1.29 -8.70
C ALA A 77 9.81 2.82 -8.87
N ALA A 78 8.56 3.29 -9.02
CA ALA A 78 8.26 4.71 -9.12
C ALA A 78 8.63 5.47 -7.83
N THR A 79 8.40 4.86 -6.67
CA THR A 79 8.73 5.45 -5.36
C THR A 79 10.24 5.51 -5.15
N ALA A 80 10.97 4.45 -5.48
CA ALA A 80 12.43 4.42 -5.43
C ALA A 80 13.05 5.44 -6.39
N GLY A 81 12.53 5.55 -7.62
CA GLY A 81 13.00 6.53 -8.61
C GLY A 81 12.75 7.98 -8.17
N ALA A 82 11.56 8.28 -7.65
CA ALA A 82 11.23 9.60 -7.12
C ALA A 82 12.07 9.94 -5.87
N ALA A 83 12.27 8.97 -4.96
CA ALA A 83 13.12 9.13 -3.79
C ALA A 83 14.57 9.42 -4.19
N ALA A 84 15.12 8.70 -5.17
CA ALA A 84 16.47 8.94 -5.70
C ALA A 84 16.60 10.35 -6.34
N GLY A 85 15.59 10.78 -7.09
CA GLY A 85 15.55 12.13 -7.67
C GLY A 85 15.50 13.23 -6.61
N MET A 86 14.74 13.04 -5.53
CA MET A 86 14.67 14.00 -4.42
C MET A 86 15.94 13.98 -3.55
N ALA A 87 16.54 12.81 -3.33
CA ALA A 87 17.78 12.67 -2.57
C ALA A 87 18.97 13.39 -3.24
N ALA A 88 18.97 13.53 -4.56
CA ALA A 88 19.96 14.33 -5.28
C ALA A 88 19.97 15.82 -4.87
N GLY A 89 18.84 16.33 -4.37
CA GLY A 89 18.71 17.69 -3.83
C GLY A 89 18.88 17.80 -2.32
N ALA A 90 18.91 16.68 -1.58
CA ALA A 90 18.97 16.64 -0.12
C ALA A 90 19.70 15.37 0.39
N PRO A 91 21.03 15.28 0.21
CA PRO A 91 21.81 14.12 0.64
C PRO A 91 21.73 13.95 2.17
N GLY A 92 21.37 12.75 2.64
CA GLY A 92 21.23 12.41 4.06
C GLY A 92 19.78 12.35 4.57
N ALA A 93 18.79 12.80 3.78
CA ALA A 93 17.36 12.73 4.14
C ALA A 93 16.65 11.48 3.57
N GLY A 94 17.33 10.34 3.53
CA GLY A 94 16.86 9.14 2.80
C GLY A 94 15.46 8.68 3.22
N ALA A 95 15.20 8.54 4.52
CA ALA A 95 13.90 8.11 5.02
C ALA A 95 12.77 9.10 4.71
N ALA A 96 13.03 10.39 4.92
CA ALA A 96 12.05 11.45 4.69
C ALA A 96 11.72 11.59 3.20
N THR A 97 12.72 11.53 2.32
CA THR A 97 12.52 11.59 0.86
C THR A 97 11.79 10.37 0.32
N PHE A 98 12.08 9.17 0.85
CA PHE A 98 11.34 7.97 0.50
C PHE A 98 9.87 8.03 0.91
N LEU A 99 9.57 8.44 2.15
CA LEU A 99 8.19 8.61 2.62
C LEU A 99 7.44 9.71 1.88
N MET A 100 8.11 10.80 1.54
CA MET A 100 7.55 11.86 0.70
C MET A 100 7.21 11.35 -0.70
N ALA A 101 8.11 10.58 -1.32
CA ALA A 101 7.90 9.98 -2.64
C ALA A 101 6.68 9.06 -2.63
N LEU A 102 6.58 8.23 -1.60
CA LEU A 102 5.50 7.28 -1.44
C LEU A 102 4.15 7.99 -1.27
N THR A 103 4.15 9.05 -0.46
CA THR A 103 2.94 9.86 -0.20
C THR A 103 2.48 10.56 -1.46
N LEU A 104 3.39 11.19 -2.20
CA LEU A 104 3.08 11.87 -3.45
C LEU A 104 2.56 10.91 -4.51
N ASN A 105 3.22 9.77 -4.72
CA ASN A 105 2.76 8.76 -5.67
C ASN A 105 1.37 8.22 -5.31
N SER A 106 1.12 7.97 -4.02
CA SER A 106 -0.20 7.49 -3.55
C SER A 106 -1.29 8.53 -3.76
N LEU A 107 -1.00 9.80 -3.47
CA LEU A 107 -1.95 10.91 -3.61
C LEU A 107 -2.24 11.20 -5.08
N LEU A 108 -1.22 11.21 -5.94
CA LEU A 108 -1.36 11.40 -7.38
C LEU A 108 -2.19 10.27 -8.00
N SER A 109 -1.90 9.01 -7.63
CA SER A 109 -2.68 7.85 -8.04
C SER A 109 -4.15 7.99 -7.66
N GLY A 110 -4.43 8.38 -6.40
CA GLY A 110 -5.80 8.62 -5.93
C GLY A 110 -6.53 9.72 -6.69
N VAL A 111 -5.86 10.84 -7.00
CA VAL A 111 -6.43 11.94 -7.80
C VAL A 111 -6.72 11.48 -9.24
N VAL A 112 -5.82 10.72 -9.86
CA VAL A 112 -6.03 10.17 -11.21
C VAL A 112 -7.20 9.19 -11.22
N LEU A 113 -7.28 8.29 -10.24
CA LEU A 113 -8.42 7.37 -10.08
C LEU A 113 -9.75 8.11 -9.93
N LEU A 114 -9.78 9.22 -9.18
CA LEU A 114 -10.97 10.06 -9.03
C LEU A 114 -11.34 10.79 -10.33
N ALA A 115 -10.35 11.19 -11.14
CA ALA A 115 -10.57 11.93 -12.39
C ALA A 115 -10.98 11.04 -13.57
N VAL A 116 -10.63 9.74 -13.53
CA VAL A 116 -10.94 8.75 -14.58
C VAL A 116 -12.25 8.00 -14.31
N GLY A 117 -12.70 7.94 -13.05
CA GLY A 117 -13.99 7.39 -12.65
C GLY A 117 -15.16 8.32 -12.95
#